data_AF-A0A9E5SW05-F1
#
_entry.id   AF-A0A9E5SW05-F1
#
_cell.length_a   1.000
_cell.length_b   1.000
_cell.length_c   1.000
_cell.angle_alpha   90.00
_cell.angle_beta   90.00
_cell.angle_gamma   90.00
#
_symmetry.space_group_name_H-M   'P 1'
#
loop_
_entity.id
_entity.type
_entity.pdbx_description
1 polymer ?
#
loop_
_entity_poly.entity_id
_entity_poly.type
_entity_poly.pdbx_seq_one_letter_code
_entity_poly.pdbx_strand_id
1 'polypeptide(L)'
;MFSVGIAEEIGEGIGSELERRANLLGIRIFLSEPSGADLVVISPLATVRRARGRYVILPGESRVKVSADCAVTYGLCARDTVTMSSLSEDSMVISLQRNILTLGSGLAECQEIPVALSGRLGAAGELCVTAALLALGVNPLKLTSIT
;
A
#
# COMPACT_ATOMS: atom_id res chain seq x y z
N MET A 1 17.47 1.23 -1.41
CA MET A 1 16.95 0.10 -0.60
C MET A 1 16.19 0.72 0.53
N PHE A 2 14.93 0.32 0.75
CA PHE A 2 14.05 0.94 1.75
C PHE A 2 13.69 -0.08 2.82
N SER A 3 13.65 0.37 4.08
CA SER A 3 13.08 -0.41 5.18
C SER A 3 11.56 -0.29 5.15
N VAL A 4 10.86 -1.43 5.22
CA VAL A 4 9.41 -1.47 5.25
C VAL A 4 8.95 -2.22 6.50
N GLY A 5 8.27 -1.52 7.38
CA GLY A 5 7.72 -2.09 8.59
C GLY A 5 6.22 -2.30 8.45
N ILE A 6 5.76 -3.52 8.70
CA ILE A 6 4.35 -3.89 8.46
C ILE A 6 3.71 -4.21 9.80
N ALA A 7 2.66 -3.47 10.13
CA ALA A 7 1.77 -3.82 11.21
C ALA A 7 0.58 -4.54 10.59
N GLU A 8 0.53 -5.86 10.76
CA GLU A 8 -0.54 -6.72 10.27
C GLU A 8 -1.00 -7.72 11.32
N GLU A 9 -2.26 -8.17 11.19
CA GLU A 9 -2.74 -9.32 11.96
C GLU A 9 -2.21 -10.62 11.37
N ILE A 10 -2.06 -11.63 12.23
CA ILE A 10 -1.57 -12.95 11.81
C ILE A 10 -2.48 -13.52 10.73
N GLY A 11 -1.89 -13.83 9.57
CA GLY A 11 -2.58 -14.48 8.46
C GLY A 11 -3.06 -13.56 7.35
N GLU A 12 -2.91 -12.23 7.46
CA GLU A 12 -3.25 -11.32 6.37
C GLU A 12 -2.29 -11.45 5.18
N GLY A 13 -1.00 -11.69 5.44
CA GLY A 13 -0.01 -11.98 4.40
C GLY A 13 0.39 -10.76 3.56
N ILE A 14 0.15 -9.55 4.07
CA ILE A 14 0.49 -8.28 3.40
C ILE A 14 2.00 -8.19 3.20
N GLY A 15 2.80 -8.54 4.22
CA GLY A 15 4.25 -8.47 4.09
C GLY A 15 4.83 -9.43 3.08
N SER A 16 4.39 -10.68 3.10
CA SER A 16 4.83 -11.70 2.15
C SER A 16 4.48 -11.31 0.71
N GLU A 17 3.28 -10.76 0.48
CA GLU A 17 2.85 -10.38 -0.86
C GLU A 17 3.55 -9.10 -1.35
N LEU A 18 3.76 -8.12 -0.47
CA LEU A 18 4.53 -6.92 -0.79
C LEU A 18 5.97 -7.27 -1.17
N GLU A 19 6.63 -8.13 -0.40
CA GLU A 19 7.98 -8.60 -0.70
C GLU A 19 8.04 -9.38 -2.02
N ARG A 20 7.09 -10.29 -2.25
CA ARG A 20 6.97 -11.04 -3.52
C ARG A 20 6.88 -10.09 -4.71
N ARG A 21 5.97 -9.13 -4.69
CA ARG A 21 5.75 -8.18 -5.79
C ARG A 21 6.90 -7.21 -5.96
N ALA A 22 7.48 -6.71 -4.86
CA ALA A 22 8.67 -5.87 -4.92
C ALA A 22 9.82 -6.58 -5.64
N ASN A 23 10.05 -7.87 -5.33
CA ASN A 23 11.05 -8.68 -6.01
C ASN A 23 10.77 -8.86 -7.51
N LEU A 24 9.52 -9.15 -7.90
CA LEU A 24 9.13 -9.24 -9.32
C LEU A 24 9.35 -7.93 -10.09
N LEU A 25 9.24 -6.79 -9.41
CA LEU A 25 9.45 -5.45 -9.96
C LEU A 25 10.90 -4.98 -9.90
N GLY A 26 11.81 -5.76 -9.30
CA GLY A 26 13.21 -5.38 -9.09
C GLY A 26 13.39 -4.28 -8.04
N ILE A 27 12.40 -4.06 -7.16
CA ILE A 27 12.48 -3.11 -6.06
C ILE A 27 13.09 -3.79 -4.84
N ARG A 28 14.20 -3.22 -4.34
CA ARG A 28 14.89 -3.72 -3.14
C ARG A 28 14.29 -3.13 -1.87
N ILE A 29 13.50 -3.94 -1.18
CA ILE A 29 13.02 -3.67 0.18
C ILE A 29 13.65 -4.66 1.16
N PHE A 30 13.60 -4.35 2.45
CA PHE A 30 13.73 -5.34 3.50
C PHE A 30 12.63 -5.11 4.54
N LEU A 31 12.02 -6.21 5.00
CA LEU A 31 11.01 -6.14 6.04
C LEU A 31 11.68 -5.93 7.40
N SER A 32 11.14 -5.03 8.20
CA SER A 32 11.64 -4.69 9.53
C SER A 32 10.50 -4.53 10.51
N GLU A 33 10.82 -4.26 11.78
CA GLU A 33 9.80 -3.78 12.70
C GLU A 33 9.22 -2.43 12.20
N PRO A 34 7.91 -2.17 12.43
CA PRO A 34 7.27 -0.89 12.11
C PRO A 34 7.96 0.34 12.73
N SER A 35 8.55 0.18 13.91
CA SER A 35 9.18 1.29 14.61
C SER A 35 10.49 1.69 13.93
N GLY A 36 10.49 2.85 13.27
CA GLY A 36 11.70 3.43 12.67
C GLY A 36 11.96 3.04 11.20
N ALA A 37 11.00 2.37 10.55
CA ALA A 37 11.08 2.10 9.12
C ALA A 37 10.86 3.37 8.26
N ASP A 38 11.40 3.35 7.03
CA ASP A 38 11.18 4.39 6.01
C ASP A 38 9.70 4.43 5.60
N LEU A 39 9.13 3.24 5.37
CA LEU A 39 7.72 3.02 5.11
C LEU A 39 7.11 2.18 6.22
N VAL A 40 6.02 2.67 6.82
CA VAL A 40 5.18 1.89 7.72
C VAL A 40 3.86 1.58 7.01
N VAL A 41 3.53 0.30 6.87
CA VAL A 41 2.27 -0.16 6.28
C VAL A 41 1.40 -0.72 7.40
N ILE A 42 0.23 -0.14 7.57
CA ILE A 42 -0.81 -0.67 8.47
C ILE A 42 -1.77 -1.46 7.59
N SER A 43 -1.91 -2.75 7.85
CA SER A 43 -2.81 -3.63 7.12
C SER A 43 -4.29 -3.33 7.41
N PRO A 44 -5.22 -3.88 6.62
CA PRO A 44 -6.66 -3.71 6.85
C PRO A 44 -7.13 -4.13 8.25
N LEU A 45 -6.64 -5.25 8.79
CA LEU A 45 -7.12 -5.78 10.08
C LEU A 45 -6.24 -5.38 11.27
N ALA A 46 -5.10 -4.72 11.03
CA ALA A 46 -4.15 -4.38 12.08
C ALA A 46 -4.74 -3.61 13.26
N THR A 47 -4.58 -4.16 14.46
CA THR A 47 -4.97 -3.49 15.70
C THR A 47 -3.87 -2.57 16.23
N VAL A 48 -3.67 -1.41 15.58
CA VAL A 48 -2.65 -0.42 15.95
C VAL A 48 -3.28 0.84 16.52
N ARG A 49 -2.67 1.44 17.56
CA ARG A 49 -3.14 2.71 18.14
C ARG A 49 -2.34 3.93 17.69
N ARG A 50 -1.06 3.73 17.36
CA ARG A 50 -0.12 4.78 16.95
C ARG A 50 0.82 4.23 15.90
N ALA A 51 1.12 5.04 14.89
CA ALA A 51 2.13 4.73 13.90
C ALA A 51 3.07 5.93 13.76
N ARG A 52 4.37 5.65 13.66
CA ARG A 52 5.41 6.65 13.47
C ARG A 52 6.39 6.15 12.42
N GLY A 53 6.69 6.98 11.45
CA GLY A 53 7.62 6.69 10.38
C GLY A 53 7.81 7.91 9.50
N ARG A 54 8.71 7.84 8.52
CA ARG A 54 8.82 8.90 7.52
C ARG A 54 7.58 8.91 6.61
N TYR A 55 7.12 7.72 6.23
CA TYR A 55 5.99 7.50 5.36
C TYR A 55 5.05 6.47 5.97
N VAL A 56 3.74 6.74 5.99
CA VAL A 56 2.74 5.82 6.55
C VAL A 56 1.63 5.52 5.55
N ILE A 57 1.35 4.25 5.32
CA ILE A 57 0.17 3.75 4.60
C ILE A 57 -0.83 3.23 5.63
N LEU A 58 -2.10 3.65 5.53
CA LEU A 58 -3.13 3.22 6.50
C LEU A 58 -4.53 3.13 5.89
N PRO A 59 -5.43 2.31 6.47
CA PRO A 59 -6.84 2.32 6.11
C PRO A 59 -7.46 3.71 6.33
N GLY A 60 -8.32 4.15 5.41
CA GLY A 60 -9.03 5.43 5.48
C GLY A 60 -9.90 5.61 6.72
N GLU A 61 -10.51 4.52 7.18
CA GLU A 61 -11.36 4.50 8.38
C GLU A 61 -10.56 4.30 9.69
N SER A 62 -9.24 4.21 9.58
CA SER A 62 -8.37 3.96 10.72
C SER A 62 -8.41 5.12 11.72
N ARG A 63 -8.44 4.77 13.02
CA ARG A 63 -8.31 5.73 14.13
C ARG A 63 -6.88 5.80 14.69
N VAL A 64 -5.92 5.24 13.96
CA VAL A 64 -4.50 5.28 14.32
C VAL A 64 -4.03 6.74 14.40
N LYS A 65 -3.36 7.10 15.49
CA LYS A 65 -2.67 8.40 15.58
C LYS A 65 -1.35 8.32 14.82
N VAL A 66 -1.23 9.07 13.74
CA VAL A 66 -0.05 9.08 12.85
C VAL A 66 0.88 10.24 13.19
N SER A 67 2.18 9.96 13.25
CA SER A 67 3.26 10.94 13.31
C SER A 67 4.25 10.65 12.18
N ALA A 68 4.07 11.31 11.03
CA ALA A 68 4.84 11.07 9.82
C ALA A 68 4.95 12.31 8.94
N ASP A 69 5.97 12.35 8.08
CA ASP A 69 6.15 13.42 7.10
C ASP A 69 5.15 13.28 5.94
N CYS A 70 4.79 12.04 5.59
CA CYS A 70 3.79 11.74 4.58
C CYS A 70 2.87 10.61 5.04
N ALA A 71 1.58 10.75 4.76
CA ALA A 71 0.56 9.74 5.03
C ALA A 71 -0.33 9.53 3.81
N VAL A 72 -0.54 8.27 3.44
CA VAL A 72 -1.37 7.84 2.31
C VAL A 72 -2.44 6.90 2.83
N THR A 73 -3.69 7.31 2.68
CA THR A 73 -4.84 6.49 3.05
C THR A 73 -5.29 5.60 1.89
N TYR A 74 -5.75 4.40 2.21
CA TYR A 74 -6.42 3.52 1.26
C TYR A 74 -7.76 3.04 1.80
N GLY A 75 -8.74 2.82 0.92
CA GLY A 75 -10.06 2.36 1.35
C GLY A 75 -11.14 2.53 0.28
N LEU A 76 -12.39 2.42 0.68
CA LEU A 76 -13.54 2.50 -0.23
C LEU A 76 -14.11 3.92 -0.36
N CYS A 77 -13.57 4.90 0.38
CA CYS A 77 -14.05 6.26 0.32
C CYS A 77 -13.34 7.01 -0.81
N ALA A 78 -14.08 7.81 -1.59
CA ALA A 78 -13.47 8.73 -2.57
C ALA A 78 -12.53 9.78 -1.92
N ARG A 79 -12.63 9.94 -0.60
CA ARG A 79 -11.68 10.76 0.17
C ARG A 79 -10.35 10.07 0.39
N ASP A 80 -10.23 8.77 0.16
CA ASP A 80 -8.96 8.05 0.29
C ASP A 80 -8.00 8.38 -0.84
N THR A 81 -6.70 8.19 -0.59
CA THR A 81 -5.67 8.49 -1.60
C THR A 81 -5.70 7.41 -2.67
N VAL A 82 -5.81 6.16 -2.24
CA VAL A 82 -5.95 4.97 -3.07
C VAL A 82 -7.31 4.37 -2.79
N THR A 83 -8.19 4.31 -3.78
CA THR A 83 -9.53 3.77 -3.61
C THR A 83 -9.88 2.74 -4.68
N MET A 84 -10.97 2.01 -4.48
CA MET A 84 -11.49 1.06 -5.45
C MET A 84 -12.61 1.73 -6.27
N SER A 85 -12.44 1.83 -7.58
CA SER A 85 -13.48 2.38 -8.47
C SER A 85 -14.36 1.29 -9.10
N SER A 86 -13.88 0.06 -9.20
CA SER A 86 -14.64 -1.09 -9.70
C SER A 86 -14.14 -2.40 -9.10
N LEU A 87 -15.03 -3.38 -8.94
CA LEU A 87 -14.72 -4.73 -8.46
C LEU A 87 -15.52 -5.76 -9.28
N SER A 88 -14.83 -6.80 -9.72
CA SER A 88 -15.38 -7.99 -10.36
C SER A 88 -14.82 -9.24 -9.68
N GLU A 89 -15.18 -10.42 -10.15
CA GLU A 89 -14.82 -11.70 -9.50
C GLU A 89 -13.30 -11.92 -9.43
N ASP A 90 -12.59 -11.59 -10.50
CA ASP A 90 -11.16 -11.86 -10.70
C ASP A 90 -10.31 -10.59 -10.86
N SER A 91 -10.93 -9.42 -10.80
CA SER A 91 -10.30 -8.15 -11.15
C SER A 91 -10.87 -6.98 -10.38
N MET A 92 -10.05 -5.94 -10.24
CA MET A 92 -10.40 -4.71 -9.54
C MET A 92 -9.75 -3.53 -10.25
N VAL A 93 -10.43 -2.38 -10.25
CA VAL A 93 -9.83 -1.12 -10.69
C VAL A 93 -9.54 -0.28 -9.47
N ILE A 94 -8.25 0.00 -9.26
CA ILE A 94 -7.77 0.90 -8.23
C ILE A 94 -7.67 2.30 -8.82
N SER A 95 -8.22 3.29 -8.13
CA SER A 95 -8.09 4.68 -8.48
C SER A 95 -7.15 5.39 -7.50
N LEU A 96 -6.08 5.96 -8.04
CA LEU A 96 -5.22 6.90 -7.33
C LEU A 96 -5.87 8.29 -7.42
N GLN A 97 -6.58 8.69 -6.37
CA GLN A 97 -7.36 9.93 -6.31
C GLN A 97 -6.49 11.17 -6.19
N ARG A 98 -5.30 11.03 -5.59
CA ARG A 98 -4.36 12.12 -5.31
C ARG A 98 -2.94 11.66 -5.60
N ASN A 99 -2.12 12.54 -6.15
CA ASN A 99 -0.72 12.23 -6.42
C ASN A 99 0.01 11.82 -5.13
N ILE A 100 0.86 10.80 -5.26
CA ILE A 100 1.67 10.27 -4.17
C ILE A 100 3.12 10.68 -4.41
N LEU A 101 3.71 11.43 -3.47
CA LEU A 101 5.16 11.58 -3.41
C LEU A 101 5.76 10.23 -3.01
N THR A 102 6.76 9.77 -3.75
CA THR A 102 7.40 8.47 -3.47
C THR A 102 8.56 8.65 -2.51
N LEU A 103 8.95 7.58 -1.79
CA LEU A 103 10.13 7.60 -0.91
C LEU A 103 11.43 7.94 -1.66
N GLY A 104 11.50 7.67 -2.96
CA GLY A 104 12.60 8.01 -3.85
C GLY A 104 12.57 9.44 -4.41
N SER A 105 11.72 10.34 -3.88
CA SER A 105 11.52 11.71 -4.39
C SER A 105 10.90 11.80 -5.79
N GLY A 106 10.18 10.75 -6.21
CA GLY A 106 9.37 10.75 -7.43
C GLY A 106 7.91 11.10 -7.14
N LEU A 107 7.07 10.97 -8.17
CA LEU A 107 5.64 11.20 -8.11
C LEU A 107 4.90 10.04 -8.79
N ALA A 108 3.93 9.46 -8.10
CA ALA A 108 2.91 8.63 -8.73
C ALA A 108 1.66 9.50 -8.97
N GLU A 109 1.28 9.65 -10.24
CA GLU A 109 0.21 10.56 -10.67
C GLU A 109 -1.17 9.91 -10.65
N CYS A 110 -2.20 10.71 -10.39
CA CYS A 110 -3.60 10.28 -10.38
C CYS A 110 -3.97 9.54 -11.66
N GLN A 111 -4.51 8.33 -11.52
CA GLN A 111 -4.96 7.49 -12.62
C GLN A 111 -5.75 6.28 -12.11
N GLU A 112 -6.31 5.52 -13.04
CA GLU A 112 -6.86 4.20 -12.77
C GLU A 112 -5.83 3.11 -13.08
N ILE A 113 -5.81 2.09 -12.23
CA ILE A 113 -4.85 1.00 -12.23
C ILE A 113 -5.66 -0.30 -12.17
N PRO A 114 -5.88 -0.98 -13.30
CA PRO A 114 -6.49 -2.30 -13.30
C PRO A 114 -5.54 -3.30 -12.67
N VAL A 115 -6.03 -4.10 -11.73
CA VAL A 115 -5.27 -5.15 -11.05
C VAL A 115 -6.07 -6.44 -11.04
N ALA A 116 -5.38 -7.58 -11.12
CA ALA A 116 -6.01 -8.86 -10.87
C ALA A 116 -6.30 -9.01 -9.38
N LEU A 117 -7.49 -9.50 -9.05
CA LEU A 117 -7.86 -9.81 -7.68
C LEU A 117 -7.41 -11.24 -7.37
N SER A 118 -6.20 -11.39 -6.84
CA SER A 118 -5.78 -12.69 -6.35
C SER A 118 -6.53 -13.02 -5.07
N GLY A 119 -7.14 -14.20 -4.97
CA GLY A 119 -7.88 -14.64 -3.77
C GLY A 119 -7.03 -14.74 -2.48
N ARG A 120 -5.74 -14.35 -2.53
CA ARG A 120 -4.80 -14.35 -1.41
C ARG A 120 -5.04 -13.20 -0.42
N LEU A 121 -5.36 -12.01 -0.92
CA LEU A 121 -5.45 -10.80 -0.09
C LEU A 121 -6.86 -10.19 -0.02
N GLY A 122 -7.70 -10.45 -1.03
CA GLY A 122 -8.97 -9.74 -1.21
C GLY A 122 -8.77 -8.24 -1.49
N ALA A 123 -9.88 -7.52 -1.72
CA ALA A 123 -9.84 -6.13 -2.19
C ALA A 123 -9.08 -5.17 -1.26
N ALA A 124 -9.29 -5.28 0.07
CA ALA A 124 -8.64 -4.39 1.03
C ALA A 124 -7.12 -4.62 1.11
N GLY A 125 -6.67 -5.88 1.02
CA GLY A 125 -5.25 -6.20 0.98
C GLY A 125 -4.61 -5.77 -0.35
N GLU A 126 -5.31 -5.90 -1.47
CA GLU A 126 -4.84 -5.41 -2.78
C GLU A 126 -4.68 -3.88 -2.78
N LEU A 127 -5.62 -3.12 -2.19
CA LEU A 127 -5.48 -1.68 -1.99
C LEU A 127 -4.25 -1.34 -1.14
N CYS A 128 -4.04 -2.06 -0.04
CA CYS A 128 -2.92 -1.86 0.88
C CYS A 128 -1.57 -2.08 0.19
N VAL A 129 -1.39 -3.23 -0.49
CA VAL A 129 -0.15 -3.58 -1.19
C VAL A 129 0.10 -2.63 -2.37
N THR A 130 -0.93 -2.28 -3.14
CA THR A 130 -0.79 -1.32 -4.25
C THR A 130 -0.35 0.05 -3.73
N ALA A 131 -0.97 0.55 -2.66
CA ALA A 131 -0.57 1.82 -2.04
C ALA A 131 0.90 1.81 -1.58
N ALA A 132 1.35 0.71 -0.98
CA ALA A 132 2.75 0.55 -0.57
C ALA A 132 3.71 0.53 -1.77
N LEU A 133 3.40 -0.21 -2.84
CA LEU A 133 4.21 -0.24 -4.06
C LEU A 133 4.31 1.14 -4.74
N LEU A 134 3.20 1.88 -4.79
CA LEU A 134 3.19 3.26 -5.30
C LEU A 134 4.09 4.18 -4.46
N ALA A 135 4.01 4.09 -3.13
CA ALA A 135 4.89 4.85 -2.24
C ALA A 135 6.38 4.48 -2.39
N LEU A 136 6.68 3.23 -2.73
CA LEU A 136 8.03 2.76 -3.07
C LEU A 136 8.53 3.23 -4.46
N GLY A 137 7.69 3.95 -5.21
CA GLY A 137 8.02 4.51 -6.52
C GLY A 137 7.84 3.54 -7.68
N VAL A 138 7.02 2.50 -7.50
CA VAL A 138 6.64 1.63 -8.61
C VAL A 138 5.76 2.41 -9.58
N ASN A 139 6.09 2.32 -10.87
CA ASN A 139 5.25 2.88 -11.92
C ASN A 139 3.89 2.14 -11.95
N PRO A 140 2.75 2.87 -11.86
CA PRO A 140 1.41 2.29 -11.92
C PRO A 140 1.18 1.31 -13.08
N LEU A 141 1.74 1.59 -14.27
CA LEU A 141 1.61 0.73 -15.45
C LEU A 141 2.30 -0.63 -15.29
N LYS A 142 3.26 -0.76 -14.37
CA LYS A 142 3.90 -2.05 -14.07
C LYS A 142 3.09 -2.91 -13.10
N LEU A 143 2.18 -2.30 -12.33
CA LEU A 143 1.34 -3.01 -11.36
C LEU A 143 0.33 -3.92 -12.04
N THR A 144 -0.16 -3.50 -13.22
CA THR A 144 -1.08 -4.29 -14.06
C THR A 144 -0.46 -5.60 -14.57
N SER A 145 0.87 -5.71 -14.57
CA SER A 145 1.61 -6.82 -15.19
C SER A 145 2.08 -7.89 -14.21
N ILE A 146 1.84 -7.71 -12.90
CA ILE A 146 2.41 -8.57 -11.84
C ILE A 146 1.38 -9.09 -10.82
N THR A 147 0.14 -8.62 -10.94
CA THR A 147 -1.02 -9.03 -10.14
C THR A 147 -1.57 -10.34 -10.68
#